data_AF-C3W892-F1
#
_entry.id   AF-C3W892-F1
#
_cell.length_a   1.000
_cell.length_b   1.000
_cell.length_c   1.000
_cell.angle_alpha   90.00
_cell.angle_beta   90.00
_cell.angle_gamma   90.00
#
_symmetry.space_group_name_H-M   'P 1'
#
loop_
_entity.id
_entity.type
_entity.pdbx_description
1 polymer ?
#
loop_
_entity_poly.entity_id
_entity_poly.type
_entity_poly.pdbx_seq_one_letter_code
_entity_poly.pdbx_strand_id
1 'polypeptide(L)' 'WSPKPEQIRILEDLFNSGMVNPSRDEIKRIKNRLLPYGNVGDANVFYWFQNH' A
#
# COMPACT_ATOMS: atom_id res chain seq x y z
N TRP A 1 2.04 -4.78 -10.62
CA TRP A 1 3.13 -4.46 -9.67
C TRP A 1 3.51 -5.75 -8.97
N SER A 2 4.81 -5.99 -8.77
CA SER A 2 5.32 -7.17 -8.06
C SER A 2 5.89 -6.69 -6.70
N PRO A 3 5.04 -6.56 -5.66
CA PRO A 3 5.47 -6.09 -4.35
C PRO A 3 6.49 -7.01 -3.72
N LYS A 4 7.42 -6.44 -2.95
CA LYS A 4 8.30 -7.24 -2.08
C LYS A 4 7.55 -7.75 -0.85
N PRO A 5 7.96 -8.87 -0.23
CA PRO A 5 7.28 -9.42 0.95
C PRO A 5 7.05 -8.40 2.06
N GLU A 6 7.99 -7.49 2.28
CA GLU A 6 7.89 -6.42 3.27
C GLU A 6 6.79 -5.41 2.92
N GLN A 7 6.63 -5.09 1.62
CA GLN A 7 5.58 -4.21 1.14
C GLN A 7 4.20 -4.86 1.31
N ILE A 8 4.10 -6.17 1.03
CA ILE A 8 2.87 -6.96 1.24
C ILE A 8 2.47 -6.93 2.71
N ARG A 9 3.40 -7.27 3.62
CA ARG A 9 3.12 -7.30 5.06
C ARG A 9 2.60 -5.96 5.58
N ILE A 10 3.20 -4.85 5.16
CA ILE A 10 2.75 -3.50 5.57
C ILE A 10 1.33 -3.21 5.06
N LEU A 11 1.02 -3.59 3.83
CA LEU A 11 -0.31 -3.39 3.24
C LEU A 11 -1.37 -4.26 3.91
N GLU A 12 -1.06 -5.55 4.15
CA GLU A 12 -1.93 -6.48 4.86
C GLU A 12 -2.20 -6.03 6.31
N ASP A 13 -1.18 -5.55 7.03
CA ASP A 13 -1.34 -5.01 8.38
C ASP A 13 -2.33 -3.84 8.40
N LEU A 14 -2.23 -2.93 7.41
CA LEU A 14 -3.16 -1.79 7.28
C LEU A 14 -4.57 -2.27 6.93
N PHE A 15 -4.70 -3.20 5.98
CA PHE A 15 -5.98 -3.75 5.57
C PHE A 15 -6.70 -4.45 6.73
N ASN A 16 -5.98 -5.32 7.44
CA ASN A 16 -6.49 -6.04 8.61
C ASN A 16 -6.82 -5.11 9.80
N SER A 17 -6.27 -3.89 9.81
CA SER A 17 -6.67 -2.84 10.77
C SER A 17 -7.98 -2.13 10.42
N GLY A 18 -8.60 -2.46 9.29
CA GLY A 18 -9.87 -1.91 8.82
C GLY A 18 -9.74 -0.85 7.72
N MET A 19 -8.52 -0.55 7.26
CA MET A 19 -8.31 0.38 6.15
C MET A 19 -8.57 -0.32 4.81
N VAL A 20 -9.70 -0.01 4.18
CA VAL A 20 -10.08 -0.64 2.88
C VAL A 20 -10.18 0.35 1.71
N ASN A 21 -10.26 1.66 2.00
CA ASN A 21 -10.35 2.70 0.97
C ASN A 21 -9.56 3.96 1.38
N PRO A 22 -8.22 3.94 1.27
CA PRO A 22 -7.40 5.07 1.68
C PRO A 22 -7.64 6.30 0.79
N SER A 23 -7.72 7.47 1.42
CA SER A 23 -7.72 8.77 0.74
C SER A 23 -6.42 9.01 -0.04
N ARG A 24 -6.40 10.03 -0.90
CA ARG A 24 -5.20 10.40 -1.68
C ARG A 24 -3.98 10.71 -0.80
N ASP A 25 -4.20 11.31 0.36
CA ASP A 25 -3.11 11.64 1.28
C ASP A 25 -2.60 10.39 2.03
N GLU A 26 -3.51 9.47 2.38
CA GLU A 26 -3.13 8.17 2.93
C GLU A 26 -2.35 7.35 1.90
N ILE A 27 -2.77 7.33 0.63
CA ILE A 27 -2.04 6.67 -0.46
C ILE A 27 -0.60 7.18 -0.54
N LYS A 28 -0.40 8.51 -0.50
CA LYS A 28 0.96 9.11 -0.51
C LYS A 28 1.77 8.70 0.72
N ARG A 29 1.16 8.69 1.91
CA ARG A 29 1.82 8.26 3.16
C ARG A 29 2.22 6.79 3.12
N ILE A 30 1.32 5.93 2.64
CA ILE A 30 1.56 4.49 2.48
C ILE A 30 2.67 4.28 1.46
N LYS A 31 2.62 4.92 0.28
CA LYS A 31 3.70 4.87 -0.71
C LYS A 31 5.05 5.24 -0.08
N ASN A 32 5.12 6.35 0.66
CA ASN A 32 6.35 6.78 1.32
C ASN A 32 6.87 5.76 2.34
N ARG A 33 5.97 5.05 3.04
CA ARG A 33 6.33 3.95 3.95
C ARG A 33 6.83 2.72 3.21
N LEU A 34 6.35 2.47 1.99
CA LEU A 34 6.69 1.32 1.17
C LEU A 34 7.95 1.51 0.30
N LEU A 35 8.30 2.75 -0.05
CA LEU A 35 9.46 3.10 -0.89
C LEU A 35 10.79 2.50 -0.42
N PRO A 36 11.12 2.46 0.89
CA PRO A 36 12.36 1.85 1.36
C PRO A 36 12.51 0.36 1.04
N TYR A 37 11.39 -0.32 0.77
CA TYR A 37 11.35 -1.77 0.51
C TYR A 37 11.25 -2.10 -0.99
N GLY A 38 11.13 -1.08 -1.87
CA GLY A 38 11.05 -1.28 -3.31
C GLY A 38 10.25 -0.20 -4.03
N ASN A 39 10.34 -0.19 -5.36
CA ASN A 39 9.61 0.77 -6.18
C ASN A 39 8.09 0.57 -6.06
N VAL A 40 7.37 1.68 -5.91
CA VAL A 40 5.92 1.72 -5.76
C VAL A 40 5.38 3.08 -6.17
N GLY A 41 4.32 3.10 -6.97
CA GLY A 41 3.57 4.30 -7.35
C GLY A 41 2.25 4.41 -6.60
N ASP A 42 1.64 5.60 -6.63
CA ASP A 42 0.33 5.86 -6.00
C ASP A 42 -0.74 4.90 -6.53
N ALA A 43 -0.74 4.64 -7.84
CA ALA A 43 -1.66 3.70 -8.48
C ALA A 43 -1.49 2.26 -7.96
N ASN A 44 -0.27 1.84 -7.61
CA ASN A 44 -0.04 0.49 -7.09
C ASN A 44 -0.69 0.31 -5.72
N VAL A 45 -0.55 1.31 -4.84
CA VAL A 45 -1.22 1.31 -3.53
C VAL A 45 -2.73 1.34 -3.72
N PHE A 46 -3.25 2.25 -4.56
CA PHE A 46 -4.68 2.34 -4.84
C PHE A 46 -5.25 1.00 -5.32
N TYR A 47 -4.68 0.40 -6.36
CA TYR A 47 -5.19 -0.86 -6.91
C TYR A 47 -5.00 -2.05 -5.97
N TRP A 48 -4.01 -2.03 -5.09
CA TRP A 48 -3.87 -3.08 -4.08
C TRP A 48 -5.08 -3.10 -3.14
N PHE A 49 -5.48 -1.92 -2.62
CA PHE A 49 -6.66 -1.79 -1.73
C PHE A 49 -8.01 -1.91 -2.46
N GLN A 50 -8.08 -1.78 -3.79
CA GLN A 50 -9.32 -2.02 -4.55
C GLN A 50 -9.54 -3.48 -4.92
N ASN A 51 -8.45 -4.27 -4.99
CA ASN A 51 -8.50 -5.68 -5.40
C ASN A 51 -8.50 -6.67 -4.21
N HIS A 52 -8.43 -6.16 -2.98
CA HIS A 52 -8.54 -6.91 -1.72
C HIS A 52 -9.71 -6.34 -0.92
#